data_AF-A0A3M1D9S8-F1
#
_entry.id   AF-A0A3M1D9S8-F1
#
_cell.length_a   1.000
_cell.length_b   1.000
_cell.length_c   1.000
_cell.angle_alpha   90.00
_cell.angle_beta   90.00
_cell.angle_gamma   90.00
#
_symmetry.space_group_name_H-M   'P 1'
#
loop_
_entity.id
_entity.type
_entity.pdbx_description
1 polymer ?
#
loop_
_entity_poly.entity_id
_entity_poly.type
_entity_poly.pdbx_seq_one_letter_code
_entity_poly.pdbx_strand_id
1 'polypeptide(L)'
;MAVGGKEVFPGIVESESLFRVHGVFTLDRIVAYYTNLALLLPFAWIALLADTVRRKRIREPASLLLVVYTGFGLVLLPLQQRLGEFCAPAVAMLFGHALVRAGGIIAAIGRNSGQGKKAIALAGALITVVSLATLPSILGGMNHLASADQTARNRILVDFGKKLAGIVEGGTDRGDSGILCSDEDGVVLLYSMRKPVVVSSFNGTACIRKHNAKGFAALLAESERDAVRKMSELRSRLVVVSSLATRIEHIARLAGIKGPMVEKRKSFTDGKMVYGFIPMRRFIRSLHARMLAMDGSEGDFLGERVEALRRFRMLLESGPRPPQPYPVGPYFKAFELVEGARITGRAAPGSVVRLRLGLVTNTGRRFTYRDTVQAGGDGRFVFVVPYPTGTTHYPVHATTPYRIKIGGKVYHLEVPESAVVKGGEVPLSNSFEVIDLPEGH
;
A
#
# COMPACT_ATOMS: atom_id res chain seq x y z
N MET A 1 1.17 -37.48 -2.16
CA MET A 1 0.12 -36.43 -2.06
C MET A 1 0.74 -35.08 -2.38
N ALA A 2 0.80 -34.73 -3.66
CA ALA A 2 1.21 -33.42 -4.13
C ALA A 2 -0.07 -32.69 -4.57
N VAL A 3 -0.62 -31.83 -3.71
CA VAL A 3 -1.78 -31.00 -4.05
C VAL A 3 -1.26 -29.67 -4.58
N GLY A 4 -1.75 -29.29 -5.76
CA GLY A 4 -1.35 -28.12 -6.55
C GLY A 4 -1.36 -26.79 -5.79
N GLY A 5 -0.19 -26.38 -5.30
CA GLY A 5 0.02 -25.11 -4.61
C GLY A 5 0.60 -23.97 -5.46
N LYS A 6 0.83 -24.17 -6.76
CA LYS A 6 1.60 -23.21 -7.58
C LYS A 6 0.80 -21.99 -8.08
N GLU A 7 -0.54 -22.01 -8.07
CA GLU A 7 -1.32 -20.94 -8.71
C GLU A 7 -1.72 -19.77 -7.79
N VAL A 8 -1.60 -19.91 -6.47
CA VAL A 8 -2.18 -18.93 -5.53
C VAL A 8 -1.16 -17.89 -5.01
N PHE A 9 0.15 -18.12 -5.20
CA PHE A 9 1.23 -17.27 -4.67
C PHE A 9 2.12 -16.49 -5.65
N PRO A 10 1.81 -16.29 -6.96
CA PRO A 10 2.72 -15.58 -7.88
C PRO A 10 2.71 -14.04 -7.69
N GLY A 11 2.90 -13.59 -6.45
CA GLY A 11 2.92 -12.17 -6.06
C GLY A 11 3.45 -11.88 -4.65
N ILE A 12 3.64 -12.90 -3.80
CA ILE A 12 4.28 -12.71 -2.50
C ILE A 12 5.80 -12.88 -2.68
N VAL A 13 6.51 -11.76 -2.68
CA VAL A 13 7.98 -11.70 -2.87
C VAL A 13 8.71 -12.66 -1.94
N GLU A 14 8.28 -12.75 -0.67
CA GLU A 14 8.91 -13.59 0.36
C GLU A 14 8.79 -15.11 0.12
N SER A 15 7.84 -15.53 -0.73
CA SER A 15 7.63 -16.94 -1.08
C SER A 15 8.49 -17.39 -2.27
N GLU A 16 9.13 -16.44 -2.96
CA GLU A 16 10.10 -16.74 -4.03
C GLU A 16 11.41 -17.27 -3.43
N SER A 17 12.19 -17.96 -4.26
CA SER A 17 13.55 -18.37 -3.90
C SER A 17 14.46 -17.15 -3.70
N LEU A 18 15.44 -17.23 -2.81
CA LEU A 18 16.53 -16.24 -2.72
C LEU A 18 17.32 -16.10 -4.02
N PHE A 19 17.30 -17.12 -4.89
CA PHE A 19 17.99 -17.10 -6.18
C PHE A 19 17.09 -16.72 -7.34
N ARG A 20 15.81 -16.40 -7.12
CA ARG A 20 14.88 -16.01 -8.19
C ARG A 20 14.07 -14.78 -7.81
N VAL A 21 14.15 -13.75 -8.65
CA VAL A 21 13.25 -12.59 -8.59
C VAL A 21 12.29 -12.69 -9.76
N HIS A 22 10.98 -12.78 -9.48
CA HIS A 22 9.95 -12.84 -10.54
C HIS A 22 10.22 -13.94 -11.59
N GLY A 23 10.75 -15.08 -11.14
CA GLY A 23 11.09 -16.22 -11.99
C GLY A 23 12.48 -16.17 -12.65
N VAL A 24 13.17 -15.03 -12.61
CA VAL A 24 14.52 -14.84 -13.19
C VAL A 24 15.58 -15.15 -12.15
N PHE A 25 16.59 -15.95 -12.53
CA PHE A 25 17.71 -16.24 -11.66
C PHE A 25 18.54 -14.98 -11.37
N THR A 26 18.88 -14.73 -10.11
CA THR A 26 19.75 -13.64 -9.70
C THR A 26 20.51 -14.00 -8.42
N LEU A 27 21.70 -13.43 -8.27
CA LEU A 27 22.50 -13.48 -7.03
C LEU A 27 22.33 -12.22 -6.18
N ASP A 28 21.63 -11.20 -6.67
CA ASP A 28 21.55 -9.89 -6.02
C ASP A 28 20.90 -10.00 -4.63
N ARG A 29 19.83 -10.80 -4.51
CA ARG A 29 19.14 -11.01 -3.22
C ARG A 29 20.03 -11.71 -2.20
N ILE A 30 20.69 -12.81 -2.58
CA ILE A 30 21.53 -13.54 -1.63
C ILE A 30 22.73 -12.69 -1.18
N VAL A 31 23.32 -11.90 -2.08
CA VAL A 31 24.38 -10.95 -1.74
C VAL A 31 23.86 -9.82 -0.85
N ALA A 32 22.69 -9.27 -1.15
CA ALA A 32 22.09 -8.20 -0.35
C ALA A 32 21.77 -8.65 1.08
N TYR A 33 21.23 -9.86 1.26
CA TYR A 33 20.82 -10.38 2.57
C TYR A 33 21.96 -11.06 3.35
N TYR A 34 22.90 -11.73 2.67
CA TYR A 34 23.94 -12.57 3.31
C TYR A 34 25.37 -12.19 2.96
N THR A 35 25.59 -11.05 2.33
CA THR A 35 26.90 -10.55 1.87
C THR A 35 27.48 -11.33 0.69
N ASN A 36 28.57 -10.83 0.12
CA ASN A 36 29.30 -11.55 -0.95
C ASN A 36 29.84 -12.91 -0.47
N LEU A 37 30.03 -13.10 0.84
CA LEU A 37 30.48 -14.37 1.41
C LEU A 37 29.46 -15.49 1.19
N ALA A 38 28.18 -15.17 1.01
CA ALA A 38 27.13 -16.18 0.83
C ALA A 38 27.37 -17.11 -0.36
N LEU A 39 28.12 -16.66 -1.37
CA LEU A 39 28.50 -17.50 -2.52
C LEU A 39 29.47 -18.62 -2.12
N LEU A 40 30.16 -18.48 -1.00
CA LEU A 40 31.09 -19.48 -0.45
C LEU A 40 30.41 -20.49 0.48
N LEU A 41 29.10 -20.37 0.70
CA LEU A 41 28.34 -21.20 1.63
C LEU A 41 28.51 -22.72 1.42
N PRO A 42 28.38 -23.27 0.19
CA PRO A 42 28.57 -24.70 -0.03
C PRO A 42 29.99 -25.16 0.33
N PHE A 43 30.99 -24.36 -0.03
CA PHE A 43 32.40 -24.69 0.23
C PHE A 43 32.75 -24.62 1.72
N ALA A 44 32.24 -23.60 2.42
CA ALA A 44 32.42 -23.47 3.86
C ALA A 44 31.80 -24.66 4.60
N TRP A 45 30.63 -25.14 4.17
CA TRP A 45 29.97 -26.30 4.76
C TRP A 45 30.72 -27.60 4.48
N ILE A 46 31.18 -27.82 3.25
CA ILE A 46 32.02 -28.97 2.90
C ILE A 46 33.31 -28.96 3.75
N ALA A 47 33.93 -27.80 3.94
CA ALA A 47 35.12 -27.65 4.77
C ALA A 47 34.83 -27.99 6.25
N LEU A 48 33.71 -27.51 6.80
CA LEU A 48 33.25 -27.86 8.16
C LEU A 48 33.01 -29.37 8.30
N LEU A 49 32.30 -29.98 7.35
CA LEU A 49 32.03 -31.41 7.35
C LEU A 49 33.34 -32.22 7.28
N ALA A 50 34.23 -31.88 6.34
CA ALA A 50 35.51 -32.55 6.16
C ALA A 50 36.39 -32.43 7.42
N ASP A 51 36.43 -31.26 8.05
CA ASP A 51 37.15 -31.06 9.30
C ASP A 51 36.56 -31.87 10.47
N THR A 52 35.23 -31.89 10.57
CA THR A 52 34.50 -32.65 11.60
C THR A 52 34.76 -34.15 11.47
N VAL A 53 34.75 -34.66 10.23
CA VAL A 53 35.06 -36.07 9.93
C VAL A 53 36.53 -36.40 10.18
N ARG A 54 37.46 -35.60 9.63
CA ARG A 54 38.91 -35.85 9.75
C ARG A 54 39.39 -35.86 11.20
N ARG A 55 38.83 -34.98 12.05
CA ARG A 55 39.18 -34.90 13.46
C ARG A 55 38.39 -35.86 14.35
N LYS A 56 37.59 -36.76 13.77
CA LYS A 56 36.71 -37.70 14.47
C LYS A 56 35.71 -37.01 15.43
N ARG A 57 35.42 -35.73 15.20
CA ARG A 57 34.49 -34.90 15.98
C ARG A 57 33.02 -35.18 15.66
N ILE A 58 32.74 -36.04 14.67
CA ILE A 58 31.36 -36.44 14.36
C ILE A 58 30.66 -37.16 15.53
N ARG A 59 31.44 -37.69 16.49
CA ARG A 59 30.93 -38.28 17.74
C ARG A 59 30.63 -37.23 18.82
N GLU A 60 31.09 -35.99 18.64
CA GLU A 60 30.79 -34.88 19.54
C GLU A 60 29.42 -34.28 19.16
N PRO A 61 28.43 -34.27 20.07
CA PRO A 61 27.09 -33.78 19.75
C PRO A 61 27.06 -32.36 19.20
N ALA A 62 27.92 -31.47 19.70
CA ALA A 62 28.00 -30.07 19.27
C ALA A 62 28.49 -29.91 17.82
N SER A 63 29.54 -30.66 17.45
CA SER A 63 30.10 -30.63 16.09
C SER A 63 29.13 -31.23 15.08
N LEU A 64 28.44 -32.32 15.45
CA LEU A 64 27.39 -32.93 14.64
C LEU A 64 26.19 -31.99 14.46
N LEU A 65 25.72 -31.37 15.54
CA LEU A 65 24.63 -30.40 15.49
C LEU A 65 24.96 -29.23 14.57
N LEU A 66 26.17 -28.67 14.64
CA LEU A 66 26.58 -27.57 13.79
C LEU A 66 26.55 -27.96 12.30
N VAL A 67 27.09 -29.14 11.94
CA VAL A 67 27.06 -29.65 10.56
C VAL A 67 25.63 -29.83 10.05
N VAL A 68 24.77 -30.46 10.86
CA VAL A 68 23.37 -30.73 10.48
C VAL A 68 22.58 -29.42 10.37
N TYR A 69 22.70 -28.52 11.34
CA TYR A 69 21.99 -27.25 11.36
C TYR A 69 22.39 -26.34 10.19
N THR A 70 23.69 -26.22 9.93
CA THR A 70 24.19 -25.45 8.78
C THR A 70 23.82 -26.08 7.45
N GLY A 71 23.84 -27.42 7.36
CA GLY A 71 23.39 -28.14 6.17
C GLY A 71 21.90 -27.94 5.90
N PHE A 72 21.06 -27.96 6.94
CA PHE A 72 19.64 -27.66 6.82
C PHE A 72 19.40 -26.23 6.33
N GLY A 73 20.15 -25.25 6.85
CA GLY A 73 20.12 -23.87 6.35
C GLY A 73 20.45 -23.76 4.86
N LEU A 74 21.47 -24.49 4.37
CA LEU A 74 21.81 -24.53 2.94
C LEU A 74 20.71 -25.11 2.06
N VAL A 75 19.94 -26.06 2.58
CA VAL A 75 18.80 -26.65 1.86
C VAL A 75 17.61 -25.71 1.86
N LEU A 76 17.37 -24.97 2.96
CA LEU A 76 16.21 -24.08 3.08
C LEU A 76 16.37 -22.75 2.33
N LEU A 77 17.58 -22.16 2.31
CA LEU A 77 17.85 -20.88 1.65
C LEU A 77 17.38 -20.83 0.18
N PRO A 78 17.63 -21.86 -0.67
CA PRO A 78 17.13 -21.88 -2.04
C PRO A 78 15.61 -22.03 -2.16
N LEU A 79 14.90 -22.52 -1.13
CA LEU A 79 13.47 -22.84 -1.24
C LEU A 79 12.60 -21.60 -1.15
N GLN A 80 12.81 -20.76 -0.13
CA GLN A 80 12.00 -19.56 0.11
C GLN A 80 12.82 -18.48 0.80
N GLN A 81 12.64 -17.23 0.37
CA GLN A 81 13.29 -16.07 0.98
C GLN A 81 12.92 -15.91 2.46
N ARG A 82 11.67 -16.20 2.84
CA ARG A 82 11.20 -16.09 4.23
C ARG A 82 11.96 -16.99 5.21
N LEU A 83 12.50 -18.11 4.73
CA LEU A 83 13.29 -19.01 5.56
C LEU A 83 14.69 -18.46 5.85
N GLY A 84 15.06 -17.37 5.19
CA GLY A 84 16.34 -16.72 5.38
C GLY A 84 16.60 -16.32 6.84
N GLU A 85 15.63 -15.73 7.52
CA GLU A 85 15.79 -15.31 8.92
C GLU A 85 16.22 -16.47 9.83
N PHE A 86 15.64 -17.67 9.61
CA PHE A 86 16.01 -18.88 10.34
C PHE A 86 17.40 -19.40 9.96
N CYS A 87 17.86 -19.14 8.73
CA CYS A 87 19.16 -19.59 8.24
C CYS A 87 20.31 -18.63 8.59
N ALA A 88 20.01 -17.38 8.98
CA ALA A 88 21.03 -16.38 9.28
C ALA A 88 21.98 -16.77 10.42
N PRO A 89 21.52 -17.32 11.56
CA PRO A 89 22.43 -17.81 12.60
C PRO A 89 23.31 -18.96 12.10
N ALA A 90 22.76 -19.85 11.26
CA ALA A 90 23.51 -20.98 10.70
C ALA A 90 24.66 -20.50 9.79
N VAL A 91 24.35 -19.55 8.90
CA VAL A 91 25.33 -18.91 8.00
C VAL A 91 26.43 -18.21 8.82
N ALA A 92 26.04 -17.45 9.86
CA ALA A 92 26.98 -16.74 10.72
C ALA A 92 27.91 -17.71 11.47
N MET A 93 27.38 -18.78 12.05
CA MET A 93 28.18 -19.80 12.73
C MET A 93 29.14 -20.52 11.78
N LEU A 94 28.71 -20.80 10.56
CA LEU A 94 29.53 -21.46 9.54
C LEU A 94 30.73 -20.60 9.14
N PHE A 95 30.51 -19.32 8.84
CA PHE A 95 31.61 -18.40 8.51
C PHE A 95 32.48 -18.08 9.73
N GLY A 96 31.89 -17.94 10.92
CA GLY A 96 32.65 -17.80 12.16
C GLY A 96 33.60 -18.96 12.38
N HIS A 97 33.13 -20.20 12.19
CA HIS A 97 33.98 -21.39 12.25
C HIS A 97 35.12 -21.33 11.22
N ALA A 98 34.80 -21.00 9.95
CA ALA A 98 35.79 -20.90 8.89
C ALA A 98 36.88 -19.85 9.20
N LEU A 99 36.50 -18.69 9.74
CA LEU A 99 37.43 -17.62 10.12
C LEU A 99 38.34 -18.03 11.29
N VAL A 100 37.78 -18.67 12.32
CA VAL A 100 38.59 -19.20 13.44
C VAL A 100 39.60 -20.23 12.94
N ARG A 101 39.20 -21.09 12.00
CA ARG A 101 40.13 -22.06 11.38
C ARG A 101 41.21 -21.40 10.54
N ALA A 102 40.86 -20.44 9.70
CA ALA A 102 41.83 -19.68 8.92
C ALA A 102 42.84 -18.96 9.84
N GLY A 103 42.35 -18.31 10.90
CA GLY A 103 43.19 -17.65 11.91
C GLY A 103 44.16 -18.62 12.60
N GLY A 104 43.69 -19.82 12.98
CA GLY A 104 44.54 -20.86 13.55
C GLY A 104 45.65 -21.34 12.61
N ILE A 105 45.36 -21.47 11.31
CA ILE A 105 46.34 -21.84 10.27
C ILE A 105 47.38 -20.72 10.12
N ILE A 106 46.93 -19.46 10.02
CA ILE A 106 47.82 -18.30 9.91
C ILE A 106 48.73 -18.16 11.13
N ALA A 107 48.19 -18.37 12.34
CA ALA A 107 48.97 -18.36 13.58
C ALA A 107 50.00 -19.50 13.64
N ALA A 108 49.67 -20.69 13.12
CA ALA A 108 50.63 -21.79 13.00
C ALA A 108 51.80 -21.44 12.04
N ILE A 109 51.50 -20.81 10.90
CA ILE A 109 52.53 -20.32 9.96
C ILE A 109 53.43 -19.28 10.62
N GLY A 110 52.87 -18.37 11.41
CA GLY A 110 53.63 -17.32 12.10
C GLY A 110 54.59 -17.83 13.17
N ARG A 111 54.33 -19.00 13.76
CA ARG A 111 55.21 -19.64 14.76
C ARG A 111 56.44 -20.32 14.14
N ASN A 112 56.47 -20.52 12.82
CA ASN A 112 57.64 -21.06 12.13
C ASN A 112 58.68 -19.96 11.92
N SER A 113 59.93 -20.23 12.33
CA SER A 113 61.06 -19.29 12.22
C SER A 113 61.20 -18.76 10.78
N GLY A 114 61.24 -17.44 10.63
CA GLY A 114 61.38 -16.76 9.34
C GLY A 114 60.08 -16.50 8.55
N GLN A 115 58.92 -16.99 8.99
CA GLN A 115 57.64 -16.82 8.25
C GLN A 115 56.68 -15.77 8.84
N GLY A 116 57.07 -15.04 9.88
CA GLY A 116 56.23 -14.03 10.54
C GLY A 116 55.66 -12.96 9.60
N LYS A 117 56.48 -12.44 8.66
CA LYS A 117 56.02 -11.47 7.64
C LYS A 117 54.92 -12.04 6.73
N LYS A 118 55.00 -13.33 6.37
CA LYS A 118 53.97 -14.02 5.57
C LYS A 118 52.67 -14.18 6.35
N ALA A 119 52.74 -14.53 7.63
CA ALA A 119 51.56 -14.65 8.49
C ALA A 119 50.83 -13.31 8.66
N ILE A 120 51.56 -12.21 8.86
CA ILE A 120 51.00 -10.86 8.93
C ILE A 120 50.32 -10.48 7.60
N ALA A 121 50.97 -10.74 6.46
CA ALA A 121 50.38 -10.46 5.15
C ALA A 121 49.09 -11.27 4.89
N LEU A 122 49.06 -12.55 5.27
CA LEU A 122 47.87 -13.39 5.15
C LEU A 122 46.74 -12.96 6.09
N ALA A 123 47.07 -12.56 7.33
CA ALA A 123 46.09 -12.00 8.26
C ALA A 123 45.49 -10.71 7.70
N GLY A 124 46.34 -9.80 7.21
CA GLY A 124 45.91 -8.56 6.57
C GLY A 124 44.99 -8.83 5.37
N ALA A 125 45.39 -9.73 4.47
CA ALA A 125 44.59 -10.10 3.31
C ALA A 125 43.23 -10.70 3.70
N LEU A 126 43.21 -11.61 4.70
CA LEU A 126 41.96 -12.21 5.19
C LEU A 126 41.03 -11.14 5.77
N ILE A 127 41.54 -10.23 6.59
CA ILE A 127 40.77 -9.12 7.16
C ILE A 127 40.23 -8.25 6.03
N THR A 128 41.07 -7.84 5.07
CA THR A 128 40.65 -7.02 3.93
C THR A 128 39.54 -7.68 3.12
N VAL A 129 39.68 -8.97 2.79
CA VAL A 129 38.67 -9.72 2.02
C VAL A 129 37.35 -9.80 2.78
N VAL A 130 37.38 -10.13 4.07
CA VAL A 130 36.17 -10.22 4.91
C VAL A 130 35.51 -8.85 5.04
N SER A 131 36.28 -7.80 5.30
CA SER A 131 35.77 -6.43 5.38
C SER A 131 35.14 -5.99 4.06
N LEU A 132 35.81 -6.15 2.92
CA LEU A 132 35.24 -5.80 1.61
C LEU A 132 34.00 -6.63 1.25
N ALA A 133 33.95 -7.89 1.66
CA ALA A 133 32.81 -8.76 1.39
C ALA A 133 31.56 -8.40 2.22
N THR A 134 31.75 -7.87 3.44
CA THR A 134 30.68 -7.58 4.40
C THR A 134 30.26 -6.12 4.45
N LEU A 135 31.18 -5.19 4.19
CA LEU A 135 30.96 -3.74 4.28
C LEU A 135 29.77 -3.24 3.43
N PRO A 136 29.58 -3.66 2.17
CA PRO A 136 28.42 -3.22 1.38
C PRO A 136 27.08 -3.59 2.02
N SER A 137 26.96 -4.78 2.60
CA SER A 137 25.75 -5.24 3.27
C SER A 137 25.52 -4.52 4.60
N ILE A 138 26.59 -4.22 5.36
CA ILE A 138 26.50 -3.41 6.57
C ILE A 138 26.03 -1.99 6.23
N LEU A 139 26.65 -1.34 5.25
CA LEU A 139 26.25 -0.01 4.78
C LEU A 139 24.82 -0.02 4.23
N GLY A 140 24.45 -1.06 3.48
CA GLY A 140 23.09 -1.26 2.97
C GLY A 140 22.06 -1.42 4.10
N GLY A 141 22.37 -2.22 5.13
CA GLY A 141 21.54 -2.39 6.32
C GLY A 141 21.42 -1.11 7.14
N MET A 142 22.52 -0.37 7.34
CA MET A 142 22.50 0.93 8.01
C MET A 142 21.66 1.96 7.24
N ASN A 143 21.79 1.99 5.91
CA ASN A 143 20.96 2.85 5.06
C ASN A 143 19.49 2.44 5.14
N HIS A 144 19.18 1.14 5.19
CA HIS A 144 17.80 0.65 5.33
C HIS A 144 17.18 1.06 6.68
N LEU A 145 17.94 0.92 7.77
CA LEU A 145 17.56 1.36 9.11
C LEU A 145 17.39 2.88 9.17
N ALA A 146 18.24 3.64 8.48
CA ALA A 146 18.14 5.08 8.37
C ALA A 146 16.95 5.51 7.48
N SER A 147 16.62 4.73 6.45
CA SER A 147 15.49 4.97 5.53
C SER A 147 14.17 4.47 6.10
N ALA A 148 13.88 4.75 7.38
CA ALA A 148 12.74 4.27 8.17
C ALA A 148 11.34 4.73 7.68
N ASP A 149 11.14 4.84 6.37
CA ASP A 149 9.92 5.30 5.70
C ASP A 149 8.71 4.42 6.03
N GLN A 150 8.90 3.11 6.21
CA GLN A 150 7.80 2.22 6.65
C GLN A 150 7.37 2.50 8.10
N THR A 151 8.32 2.72 9.01
CA THR A 151 8.02 3.07 10.40
C THR A 151 7.37 4.44 10.48
N ALA A 152 7.82 5.40 9.67
CA ALA A 152 7.23 6.73 9.55
C ALA A 152 5.79 6.67 9.00
N ARG A 153 5.57 5.96 7.88
CA ARG A 153 4.23 5.74 7.30
C ARG A 153 3.29 5.10 8.32
N ASN A 154 3.72 4.05 9.01
CA ASN A 154 2.88 3.36 10.00
C ASN A 154 2.58 4.26 11.20
N ARG A 155 3.52 5.09 11.65
CA ARG A 155 3.26 6.10 12.69
C ARG A 155 2.20 7.11 12.24
N ILE A 156 2.33 7.62 11.02
CA ILE A 156 1.33 8.50 10.41
C ILE A 156 -0.03 7.81 10.33
N LEU A 157 -0.08 6.53 9.94
CA LEU A 157 -1.32 5.77 9.85
C LEU A 157 -1.96 5.52 11.22
N VAL A 158 -1.16 5.26 12.26
CA VAL A 158 -1.65 5.13 13.64
C VAL A 158 -2.28 6.44 14.12
N ASP A 159 -1.61 7.58 13.91
CA ASP A 159 -2.14 8.88 14.32
C ASP A 159 -3.37 9.28 13.49
N PHE A 160 -3.35 8.96 12.19
CA PHE A 160 -4.51 9.11 11.30
C PHE A 160 -5.70 8.29 11.78
N GLY A 161 -5.49 7.01 12.11
CA GLY A 161 -6.52 6.11 12.61
C GLY A 161 -7.11 6.59 13.94
N LYS A 162 -6.29 7.05 14.89
CA LYS A 162 -6.77 7.64 16.15
C LYS A 162 -7.64 8.88 15.94
N LYS A 163 -7.21 9.79 15.05
CA LYS A 163 -8.01 10.98 14.69
C LYS A 163 -9.32 10.60 14.04
N LEU A 164 -9.29 9.65 13.11
CA LEU A 164 -10.48 9.15 12.43
C LEU A 164 -11.44 8.47 13.41
N ALA A 165 -10.94 7.70 14.38
CA ALA A 165 -11.77 7.09 15.42
C ALA A 165 -12.55 8.15 16.21
N GLY A 166 -11.89 9.23 16.65
CA GLY A 166 -12.56 10.34 17.36
C GLY A 166 -13.63 11.04 16.51
N ILE A 167 -13.41 11.19 15.20
CA ILE A 167 -14.42 11.76 14.28
C ILE A 167 -15.63 10.84 14.16
N VAL A 168 -15.41 9.54 14.03
CA VAL A 168 -16.49 8.56 13.85
C VAL A 168 -17.29 8.36 15.13
N GLU A 169 -16.63 8.35 16.29
CA GLU A 169 -17.28 8.27 17.61
C GLU A 169 -18.12 9.51 17.94
N GLY A 170 -17.70 10.70 17.49
CA GLY A 170 -18.48 11.93 17.61
C GLY A 170 -19.64 12.05 16.62
N GLY A 171 -19.71 11.17 15.62
CA GLY A 171 -20.76 11.12 14.60
C GLY A 171 -21.95 10.24 15.00
N THR A 172 -22.89 10.06 14.06
CA THR A 172 -24.10 9.22 14.29
C THR A 172 -23.87 7.72 14.01
N ASP A 173 -22.64 7.30 13.68
CA ASP A 173 -22.36 5.93 13.27
C ASP A 173 -22.27 4.99 14.47
N ARG A 174 -23.29 4.13 14.58
CA ARG A 174 -23.43 3.10 15.62
C ARG A 174 -22.38 2.01 15.44
N GLY A 175 -21.19 2.18 16.04
CA GLY A 175 -20.33 1.10 16.56
C GLY A 175 -19.74 0.04 15.60
N ASP A 176 -20.54 -0.55 14.72
CA ASP A 176 -20.38 -1.88 14.13
C ASP A 176 -19.99 -1.89 12.64
N SER A 177 -19.77 -0.72 12.03
CA SER A 177 -19.41 -0.62 10.62
C SER A 177 -17.95 -1.03 10.37
N GLY A 178 -17.75 -1.86 9.33
CA GLY A 178 -16.43 -2.29 8.89
C GLY A 178 -15.68 -1.22 8.11
N ILE A 179 -14.35 -1.24 8.19
CA ILE A 179 -13.45 -0.36 7.43
C ILE A 179 -12.94 -1.09 6.19
N LEU A 180 -13.26 -0.58 5.01
CA LEU A 180 -12.70 -1.01 3.74
C LEU A 180 -11.36 -0.31 3.50
N CYS A 181 -10.28 -1.07 3.36
CA CYS A 181 -8.94 -0.53 3.19
C CYS A 181 -8.04 -1.52 2.42
N SER A 182 -6.80 -1.11 2.15
CA SER A 182 -5.79 -2.03 1.61
C SER A 182 -5.37 -3.06 2.67
N ASP A 183 -4.84 -4.19 2.23
CA ASP A 183 -4.26 -5.24 3.08
C ASP A 183 -3.09 -4.76 3.94
N GLU A 184 -2.33 -3.76 3.48
CA GLU A 184 -1.21 -3.18 4.23
C GLU A 184 -1.67 -2.29 5.38
N ASP A 185 -2.83 -1.65 5.25
CA ASP A 185 -3.34 -0.69 6.22
C ASP A 185 -4.24 -1.35 7.26
N GLY A 186 -4.86 -2.49 6.92
CA GLY A 186 -5.91 -3.13 7.72
C GLY A 186 -5.50 -3.46 9.15
N VAL A 187 -4.32 -4.05 9.38
CA VAL A 187 -3.90 -4.40 10.76
C VAL A 187 -3.65 -3.14 11.59
N VAL A 188 -3.02 -2.11 11.02
CA VAL A 188 -2.73 -0.86 11.74
C VAL A 188 -4.02 -0.11 12.05
N LEU A 189 -4.97 -0.08 11.11
CA LEU A 189 -6.29 0.52 11.31
C LEU A 189 -7.12 -0.24 12.35
N LEU A 190 -7.07 -1.58 12.34
CA LEU A 190 -7.74 -2.41 13.35
C LEU A 190 -7.27 -2.03 14.77
N TYR A 191 -5.97 -1.88 14.99
CA TYR A 191 -5.43 -1.52 16.31
C TYR A 191 -5.66 -0.05 16.68
N SER A 192 -5.53 0.87 15.72
CA SER A 192 -5.64 2.30 16.00
C SER A 192 -7.09 2.79 16.12
N MET A 193 -8.02 2.21 15.35
CA MET A 193 -9.44 2.56 15.38
C MET A 193 -10.29 1.64 16.25
N ARG A 194 -9.79 0.45 16.59
CA ARG A 194 -10.56 -0.59 17.32
C ARG A 194 -11.89 -0.94 16.65
N LYS A 195 -11.92 -0.89 15.30
CA LYS A 195 -13.08 -1.24 14.47
C LYS A 195 -12.73 -2.38 13.51
N PRO A 196 -13.71 -3.23 13.14
CA PRO A 196 -13.48 -4.32 12.20
C PRO A 196 -12.93 -3.81 10.86
N VAL A 197 -11.95 -4.52 10.29
CA VAL A 197 -11.44 -4.25 8.95
C VAL A 197 -11.89 -5.34 7.99
N VAL A 198 -12.27 -4.94 6.77
CA VAL A 198 -12.72 -5.87 5.72
C VAL A 198 -11.54 -6.63 5.13
N VAL A 199 -10.39 -5.98 5.00
CA VAL A 199 -9.19 -6.57 4.41
C VAL A 199 -8.08 -6.62 5.45
N SER A 200 -7.38 -7.75 5.53
CA SER A 200 -6.24 -7.93 6.44
C SER A 200 -5.05 -8.56 5.73
N SER A 201 -3.83 -8.22 6.17
CA SER A 201 -2.60 -8.88 5.71
C SER A 201 -2.49 -10.35 6.14
N PHE A 202 -3.31 -10.82 7.08
CA PHE A 202 -3.32 -12.20 7.56
C PHE A 202 -3.99 -13.18 6.58
N ASN A 203 -3.42 -13.35 5.39
CA ASN A 203 -3.93 -14.23 4.31
C ASN A 203 -3.77 -15.75 4.56
N GLY A 204 -3.63 -16.19 5.80
CA GLY A 204 -3.25 -17.56 6.17
C GLY A 204 -4.27 -18.63 5.77
N THR A 205 -5.56 -18.32 5.87
CA THR A 205 -6.64 -19.28 5.62
C THR A 205 -7.40 -18.99 4.33
N ALA A 206 -8.03 -20.02 3.74
CA ALA A 206 -8.84 -19.86 2.54
C ALA A 206 -10.05 -18.95 2.76
N CYS A 207 -10.64 -18.94 3.97
CA CYS A 207 -11.76 -18.07 4.30
C CYS A 207 -11.34 -16.59 4.32
N ILE A 208 -10.19 -16.26 4.94
CA ILE A 208 -9.69 -14.88 4.94
C ILE A 208 -9.35 -14.43 3.52
N ARG A 209 -8.70 -15.28 2.70
CA ARG A 209 -8.41 -14.95 1.30
C ARG A 209 -9.67 -14.66 0.49
N LYS A 210 -10.72 -15.49 0.64
CA LYS A 210 -12.02 -15.26 -0.01
C LYS A 210 -12.68 -13.97 0.47
N HIS A 211 -12.53 -13.62 1.75
CA HIS A 211 -13.07 -12.39 2.30
C HIS A 211 -12.31 -11.15 1.79
N ASN A 212 -10.98 -11.19 1.82
CA ASN A 212 -10.13 -10.15 1.25
C ASN A 212 -10.42 -9.91 -0.24
N ALA A 213 -10.64 -10.98 -1.02
CA ALA A 213 -11.04 -10.88 -2.43
C ALA A 213 -12.32 -10.03 -2.62
N LYS A 214 -13.31 -10.17 -1.74
CA LYS A 214 -14.52 -9.34 -1.77
C LYS A 214 -14.22 -7.88 -1.46
N GLY A 215 -13.37 -7.61 -0.45
CA GLY A 215 -12.93 -6.26 -0.11
C GLY A 215 -12.18 -5.59 -1.27
N PHE A 216 -11.25 -6.30 -1.90
CA PHE A 216 -10.54 -5.81 -3.08
C PHE A 216 -11.49 -5.55 -4.26
N ALA A 217 -12.46 -6.44 -4.48
CA ALA A 217 -13.48 -6.21 -5.50
C ALA A 217 -14.35 -4.97 -5.21
N ALA A 218 -14.59 -4.62 -3.95
CA ALA A 218 -15.28 -3.39 -3.56
C ALA A 218 -14.43 -2.15 -3.83
N LEU A 219 -13.15 -2.16 -3.43
CA LEU A 219 -12.20 -1.07 -3.69
C LEU A 219 -11.97 -0.81 -5.18
N LEU A 220 -12.04 -1.87 -5.99
CA LEU A 220 -11.78 -1.83 -7.43
C LEU A 220 -13.05 -1.78 -8.27
N ALA A 221 -14.23 -1.60 -7.66
CA ALA A 221 -15.47 -1.45 -8.39
C ALA A 221 -15.46 -0.18 -9.24
N GLU A 222 -15.78 -0.32 -10.53
CA GLU A 222 -15.73 0.78 -11.52
C GLU A 222 -16.98 1.68 -11.50
N SER A 223 -18.05 1.22 -10.85
CA SER A 223 -19.26 2.01 -10.64
C SER A 223 -19.56 2.17 -9.16
N GLU A 224 -20.06 3.35 -8.79
CA GLU A 224 -20.44 3.62 -7.40
C GLU A 224 -21.54 2.67 -6.92
N ARG A 225 -22.51 2.34 -7.78
CA ARG A 225 -23.59 1.40 -7.46
C ARG A 225 -23.07 0.01 -7.09
N ASP A 226 -22.08 -0.50 -7.84
CA ASP A 226 -21.45 -1.79 -7.53
C ASP A 226 -20.62 -1.72 -6.23
N ALA A 227 -19.85 -0.65 -6.05
CA ALA A 227 -19.10 -0.40 -4.81
C ALA A 227 -20.02 -0.42 -3.58
N VAL A 228 -21.12 0.34 -3.61
CA VAL A 228 -22.09 0.42 -2.51
C VAL A 228 -22.72 -0.94 -2.22
N ARG A 229 -23.10 -1.70 -3.26
CA ARG A 229 -23.64 -3.06 -3.08
C ARG A 229 -22.63 -3.97 -2.37
N LYS A 230 -21.39 -4.02 -2.86
CA LYS A 230 -20.33 -4.85 -2.27
C LYS A 230 -20.00 -4.42 -0.83
N MET A 231 -19.95 -3.12 -0.57
CA MET A 231 -19.73 -2.59 0.78
C MET A 231 -20.88 -2.95 1.73
N SER A 232 -22.13 -2.92 1.25
CA SER A 232 -23.29 -3.36 2.03
C SER A 232 -23.21 -4.84 2.42
N GLU A 233 -22.82 -5.72 1.48
CA GLU A 233 -22.57 -7.15 1.76
C GLU A 233 -21.46 -7.34 2.80
N LEU A 234 -20.48 -6.45 2.83
CA LEU A 234 -19.35 -6.44 3.75
C LEU A 234 -19.63 -5.67 5.05
N ARG A 235 -20.84 -5.10 5.21
CA ARG A 235 -21.23 -4.23 6.32
C ARG A 235 -20.23 -3.10 6.57
N SER A 236 -19.67 -2.55 5.50
CA SER A 236 -18.69 -1.48 5.56
C SER A 236 -19.31 -0.14 5.19
N ARG A 237 -18.97 0.89 5.96
CA ARG A 237 -19.35 2.29 5.69
C ARG A 237 -18.15 3.22 5.59
N LEU A 238 -17.01 2.85 6.15
CA LEU A 238 -15.79 3.63 6.10
C LEU A 238 -14.85 3.06 5.05
N VAL A 239 -14.21 3.94 4.28
CA VAL A 239 -13.17 3.58 3.32
C VAL A 239 -11.91 4.37 3.63
N VAL A 240 -10.79 3.70 3.84
CA VAL A 240 -9.47 4.34 3.94
C VAL A 240 -8.65 3.96 2.73
N VAL A 241 -8.21 4.96 1.97
CA VAL A 241 -7.43 4.78 0.74
C VAL A 241 -6.01 5.31 0.91
N SER A 242 -5.06 4.52 0.42
CA SER A 242 -3.63 4.82 0.29
C SER A 242 -3.16 4.44 -1.11
N SER A 243 -1.93 4.78 -1.51
CA SER A 243 -1.44 4.44 -2.86
C SER A 243 -1.42 2.92 -3.09
N LEU A 244 -2.05 2.45 -4.17
CA LEU A 244 -2.00 1.04 -4.60
C LEU A 244 -1.11 0.82 -5.83
N ALA A 245 -0.43 1.86 -6.33
CA ALA A 245 0.19 1.86 -7.67
C ALA A 245 1.09 0.65 -7.95
N THR A 246 1.90 0.23 -6.99
CA THR A 246 2.86 -0.89 -7.16
C THR A 246 2.23 -2.27 -6.99
N ARG A 247 1.02 -2.37 -6.43
CA ARG A 247 0.37 -3.64 -6.03
C ARG A 247 -0.97 -3.88 -6.69
N ILE A 248 -1.47 -2.91 -7.45
CA ILE A 248 -2.81 -2.94 -8.06
C ILE A 248 -3.07 -4.20 -8.89
N GLU A 249 -2.09 -4.68 -9.66
CA GLU A 249 -2.20 -5.93 -10.44
C GLU A 249 -2.36 -7.17 -9.56
N HIS A 250 -1.69 -7.21 -8.42
CA HIS A 250 -1.84 -8.32 -7.48
C HIS A 250 -3.21 -8.29 -6.83
N ILE A 251 -3.64 -7.11 -6.37
CA ILE A 251 -4.96 -6.89 -5.76
C ILE A 251 -6.08 -7.22 -6.74
N ALA A 252 -5.97 -6.80 -8.00
CA ALA A 252 -6.94 -7.10 -9.05
C ALA A 252 -7.06 -8.61 -9.30
N ARG A 253 -5.93 -9.34 -9.38
CA ARG A 253 -5.95 -10.80 -9.50
C ARG A 253 -6.64 -11.47 -8.31
N LEU A 254 -6.34 -11.04 -7.08
CA LEU A 254 -7.00 -11.56 -5.88
C LEU A 254 -8.50 -11.25 -5.85
N ALA A 255 -8.91 -10.10 -6.39
CA ALA A 255 -10.32 -9.73 -6.56
C ALA A 255 -11.04 -10.54 -7.66
N GLY A 256 -10.34 -11.41 -8.40
CA GLY A 256 -10.88 -12.14 -9.54
C GLY A 256 -11.12 -11.26 -10.78
N ILE A 257 -10.49 -10.09 -10.83
CA ILE A 257 -10.61 -9.16 -11.95
C ILE A 257 -9.71 -9.64 -13.10
N LYS A 258 -10.31 -9.80 -14.28
CA LYS A 258 -9.59 -10.15 -15.52
C LYS A 258 -9.06 -8.89 -16.21
N GLY A 259 -7.90 -9.01 -16.84
CA GLY A 259 -7.27 -7.94 -17.60
C GLY A 259 -6.44 -6.97 -16.74
N PRO A 260 -5.52 -6.22 -17.37
CA PRO A 260 -4.61 -5.32 -16.68
C PRO A 260 -5.33 -4.10 -16.10
N MET A 261 -4.83 -3.63 -14.95
CA MET A 261 -5.20 -2.35 -14.32
C MET A 261 -4.20 -1.25 -14.66
N VAL A 262 -2.95 -1.61 -14.94
CA VAL A 262 -1.88 -0.69 -15.33
C VAL A 262 -1.06 -1.26 -16.48
N GLU A 263 -0.60 -0.38 -17.35
CA GLU A 263 0.45 -0.71 -18.32
C GLU A 263 1.82 -0.45 -17.68
N LYS A 264 2.70 -1.45 -17.71
CA LYS A 264 4.07 -1.31 -17.20
C LYS A 264 4.97 -0.81 -18.32
N ARG A 265 5.57 0.37 -18.15
CA ARG A 265 6.62 0.87 -19.04
C ARG A 265 7.98 0.76 -18.40
N LYS A 266 8.96 0.36 -19.19
CA LYS A 266 10.37 0.43 -18.82
C LYS A 266 10.95 1.64 -19.53
N SER A 267 11.51 2.58 -18.78
CA SER A 267 12.34 3.65 -19.34
C SER A 267 13.75 3.53 -18.78
N PHE A 268 14.72 4.05 -19.53
CA PHE A 268 16.09 4.18 -19.06
C PHE A 268 16.34 5.67 -18.82
N THR A 269 16.62 6.05 -17.58
CA THR A 269 16.82 7.44 -17.17
C THR A 269 18.04 7.48 -16.26
N ASP A 270 19.02 8.32 -16.59
CA ASP A 270 20.28 8.48 -15.85
C ASP A 270 21.01 7.16 -15.54
N GLY A 271 21.13 6.28 -16.55
CA GLY A 271 21.81 5.00 -16.39
C GLY A 271 21.03 3.96 -15.56
N LYS A 272 19.80 4.27 -15.13
CA LYS A 272 18.95 3.39 -14.32
C LYS A 272 17.67 3.01 -15.07
N MET A 273 17.27 1.75 -14.92
CA MET A 273 15.98 1.28 -15.40
C MET A 273 14.87 1.77 -14.45
N VAL A 274 13.99 2.61 -14.95
CA VAL A 274 12.82 3.12 -14.23
C VAL A 274 11.57 2.38 -14.73
N TYR A 275 10.78 1.89 -13.79
CA TYR A 275 9.49 1.26 -14.08
C TYR A 275 8.38 2.29 -13.89
N GLY A 276 7.77 2.71 -14.99
CA GLY A 276 6.55 3.51 -14.99
C GLY A 276 5.32 2.63 -14.96
N PHE A 277 4.30 3.04 -14.21
CA PHE A 277 2.98 2.43 -14.23
C PHE A 277 1.99 3.44 -14.81
N ILE A 278 1.39 3.13 -15.95
CA ILE A 278 0.36 3.96 -16.57
C ILE A 278 -1.01 3.39 -16.18
N PRO A 279 -1.82 4.12 -15.38
CA PRO A 279 -3.19 3.74 -15.07
C PRO A 279 -4.03 3.47 -16.32
N MET A 280 -4.65 2.29 -16.40
CA MET A 280 -5.64 2.03 -17.43
C MET A 280 -7.01 2.55 -16.99
N ARG A 281 -7.91 2.73 -17.97
CA ARG A 281 -9.28 3.23 -17.78
C ARG A 281 -10.02 2.58 -16.60
N ARG A 282 -9.91 1.25 -16.46
CA ARG A 282 -10.57 0.50 -15.38
C ARG A 282 -10.04 0.88 -14.00
N PHE A 283 -8.73 1.07 -13.87
CA PHE A 283 -8.15 1.54 -12.62
C PHE A 283 -8.56 2.99 -12.33
N ILE A 284 -8.52 3.87 -13.33
CA ILE A 284 -8.95 5.28 -13.19
C ILE A 284 -10.42 5.38 -12.70
N ARG A 285 -11.29 4.50 -13.18
CA ARG A 285 -12.72 4.46 -12.81
C ARG A 285 -13.00 3.77 -11.47
N SER A 286 -12.03 3.07 -10.90
CA SER A 286 -12.22 2.36 -9.63
C SER A 286 -12.60 3.31 -8.50
N LEU A 287 -13.40 2.81 -7.54
CA LEU A 287 -13.72 3.52 -6.29
C LEU A 287 -12.46 4.08 -5.64
N HIS A 288 -11.40 3.27 -5.56
CA HIS A 288 -10.10 3.64 -5.02
C HIS A 288 -9.49 4.88 -5.70
N ALA A 289 -9.35 4.87 -7.03
CA ALA A 289 -8.74 5.98 -7.76
C ALA A 289 -9.59 7.26 -7.68
N ARG A 290 -10.92 7.12 -7.75
CA ARG A 290 -11.88 8.24 -7.62
C ARG A 290 -11.76 8.93 -6.27
N MET A 291 -11.53 8.17 -5.19
CA MET A 291 -11.29 8.71 -3.85
C MET A 291 -9.89 9.33 -3.71
N LEU A 292 -8.85 8.60 -4.12
CA LEU A 292 -7.47 9.00 -3.84
C LEU A 292 -7.00 10.14 -4.76
N ALA A 293 -7.28 10.08 -6.06
CA ALA A 293 -6.80 11.04 -7.05
C ALA A 293 -7.77 12.22 -7.24
N MET A 294 -9.08 11.97 -7.17
CA MET A 294 -10.10 12.96 -7.53
C MET A 294 -10.90 13.51 -6.35
N ASP A 295 -10.57 13.12 -5.11
CA ASP A 295 -11.30 13.54 -3.89
C ASP A 295 -12.80 13.20 -3.93
N GLY A 296 -13.21 12.24 -4.78
CA GLY A 296 -14.60 11.90 -5.06
C GLY A 296 -15.32 12.87 -6.01
N SER A 297 -14.65 13.87 -6.57
CA SER A 297 -15.23 14.81 -7.53
C SER A 297 -15.29 14.23 -8.95
N GLU A 298 -16.25 14.71 -9.75
CA GLU A 298 -16.21 14.58 -11.20
C GLU A 298 -15.00 15.35 -11.77
N GLY A 299 -14.41 14.82 -12.85
CA GLY A 299 -13.36 15.51 -13.60
C GLY A 299 -12.75 14.61 -14.68
N ASP A 300 -11.70 15.12 -15.31
CA ASP A 300 -10.91 14.36 -16.27
C ASP A 300 -9.58 13.98 -15.60
N PHE A 301 -9.30 12.68 -15.54
CA PHE A 301 -8.08 12.13 -14.95
C PHE A 301 -7.36 11.27 -15.97
N LEU A 302 -6.15 11.70 -16.36
CA LEU A 302 -5.33 11.00 -17.36
C LEU A 302 -6.09 10.72 -18.69
N GLY A 303 -6.88 11.71 -19.14
CA GLY A 303 -7.66 11.60 -20.38
C GLY A 303 -8.96 10.79 -20.27
N GLU A 304 -9.28 10.26 -19.09
CA GLU A 304 -10.54 9.54 -18.85
C GLU A 304 -11.50 10.39 -18.02
N ARG A 305 -12.76 10.46 -18.48
CA ARG A 305 -13.85 11.08 -17.72
C ARG A 305 -14.18 10.22 -16.50
N VAL A 306 -14.15 10.86 -15.35
CA VAL A 306 -14.47 10.29 -14.05
C VAL A 306 -15.72 10.96 -13.48
N GLU A 307 -16.71 10.16 -13.10
CA GLU A 307 -17.94 10.64 -12.46
C GLU A 307 -17.71 11.01 -11.00
N ALA A 308 -18.57 11.87 -10.44
CA ALA A 308 -18.58 12.19 -9.01
C ALA A 308 -19.03 10.99 -8.17
N LEU A 309 -18.42 10.78 -7.01
CA LEU A 309 -18.97 9.92 -5.97
C LEU A 309 -20.08 10.68 -5.26
N ARG A 310 -21.31 10.19 -5.37
CA ARG A 310 -22.52 10.84 -4.89
C ARG A 310 -22.88 10.48 -3.46
N ARG A 311 -22.30 9.38 -2.96
CA ARG A 311 -22.58 8.78 -1.65
C ARG A 311 -21.33 8.65 -0.78
N PHE A 312 -20.19 9.16 -1.21
CA PHE A 312 -18.96 9.14 -0.42
C PHE A 312 -18.50 10.55 -0.10
N ARG A 313 -18.45 10.88 1.20
CA ARG A 313 -17.86 12.14 1.68
C ARG A 313 -16.51 11.89 2.31
N MET A 314 -15.54 12.77 2.06
CA MET A 314 -14.27 12.74 2.75
C MET A 314 -14.45 13.21 4.19
N LEU A 315 -13.87 12.48 5.15
CA LEU A 315 -13.87 12.83 6.57
C LEU A 315 -12.54 13.41 7.03
N LEU A 316 -11.45 12.89 6.47
CA LEU A 316 -10.09 13.16 6.93
C LEU A 316 -9.07 12.87 5.84
N GLU A 317 -8.00 13.65 5.79
CA GLU A 317 -6.77 13.32 5.07
C GLU A 317 -5.54 13.47 5.96
N SER A 318 -4.49 12.71 5.66
CA SER A 318 -3.20 12.89 6.31
C SER A 318 -2.51 14.19 5.84
N GLY A 319 -1.46 14.61 6.54
CA GLY A 319 -0.55 15.63 6.01
C GLY A 319 0.13 15.21 4.70
N PRO A 320 0.76 16.16 3.99
CA PRO A 320 1.47 15.89 2.75
C PRO A 320 2.62 14.90 2.97
N ARG A 321 2.91 14.11 1.94
CA ARG A 321 4.12 13.28 1.93
C ARG A 321 5.37 14.18 2.00
N PRO A 322 6.42 13.78 2.74
CA PRO A 322 7.73 14.41 2.60
C PRO A 322 8.18 14.35 1.13
N PRO A 323 9.01 15.28 0.67
CA PRO A 323 9.38 15.41 -0.74
C PRO A 323 9.98 14.09 -1.26
N GLN A 324 9.22 13.43 -2.13
CA GLN A 324 9.64 12.27 -2.92
C GLN A 324 9.42 12.60 -4.41
N PRO A 325 10.10 11.93 -5.36
CA PRO A 325 10.03 12.25 -6.79
C PRO A 325 8.66 11.95 -7.49
N TYR A 326 7.59 11.73 -6.72
CA TYR A 326 6.24 11.42 -7.19
C TYR A 326 5.21 12.37 -6.54
N PRO A 327 4.06 12.65 -7.17
CA PRO A 327 3.28 13.86 -6.90
C PRO A 327 2.91 14.05 -5.44
N VAL A 328 3.05 15.30 -5.00
CA VAL A 328 2.73 15.83 -3.68
C VAL A 328 1.26 15.60 -3.37
N GLY A 329 0.97 14.85 -2.32
CA GLY A 329 -0.39 14.54 -1.88
C GLY A 329 -0.38 13.81 -0.54
N PRO A 330 -1.53 13.61 0.10
CA PRO A 330 -1.60 12.90 1.38
C PRO A 330 -1.23 11.41 1.22
N TYR A 331 -0.73 10.79 2.28
CA TYR A 331 -0.59 9.34 2.36
C TYR A 331 -1.96 8.64 2.39
N PHE A 332 -2.89 9.18 3.18
CA PHE A 332 -4.16 8.55 3.49
C PHE A 332 -5.32 9.53 3.33
N LYS A 333 -6.45 9.04 2.83
CA LYS A 333 -7.74 9.72 2.87
C LYS A 333 -8.80 8.76 3.39
N ALA A 334 -9.72 9.27 4.20
CA ALA A 334 -10.84 8.52 4.73
C ALA A 334 -12.16 9.09 4.20
N PHE A 335 -13.04 8.19 3.80
CA PHE A 335 -14.37 8.50 3.29
C PHE A 335 -15.44 7.73 4.07
N GLU A 336 -16.61 8.32 4.17
CA GLU A 336 -17.82 7.71 4.71
C GLU A 336 -18.85 7.52 3.60
N LEU A 337 -19.47 6.34 3.58
CA LEU A 337 -20.64 6.00 2.79
C LEU A 337 -21.90 6.52 3.48
N VAL A 338 -22.56 7.49 2.84
CA VAL A 338 -23.83 8.09 3.26
C VAL A 338 -24.97 7.72 2.29
N GLU A 339 -26.21 8.01 2.65
CA GLU A 339 -27.33 7.90 1.70
C GLU A 339 -27.26 8.99 0.62
N GLY A 340 -26.85 10.20 1.01
CA GLY A 340 -26.68 11.36 0.15
C GLY A 340 -27.99 12.13 -0.03
N ALA A 341 -27.94 13.46 0.11
CA ALA A 341 -29.12 14.31 -0.04
C ALA A 341 -29.55 14.35 -1.51
N ARG A 342 -30.86 14.30 -1.78
CA ARG A 342 -31.42 14.31 -3.12
C ARG A 342 -31.84 15.73 -3.49
N ILE A 343 -31.01 16.44 -4.24
CA ILE A 343 -31.37 17.76 -4.75
C ILE A 343 -32.23 17.58 -6.00
N THR A 344 -33.47 18.04 -5.96
CA THR A 344 -34.44 17.89 -7.05
C THR A 344 -34.80 19.23 -7.67
N GLY A 345 -34.97 19.26 -8.99
CA GLY A 345 -35.34 20.49 -9.69
C GLY A 345 -35.84 20.26 -11.10
N ARG A 346 -36.13 21.35 -11.81
CA ARG A 346 -36.56 21.35 -13.21
C ARG A 346 -35.63 22.20 -14.07
N ALA A 347 -35.41 21.73 -15.29
CA ALA A 347 -34.70 22.43 -16.35
C ALA A 347 -35.33 22.09 -17.71
N ALA A 348 -34.86 22.73 -18.79
CA ALA A 348 -35.29 22.33 -20.13
C ALA A 348 -34.97 20.84 -20.37
N PRO A 349 -35.87 20.05 -20.98
CA PRO A 349 -35.60 18.64 -21.26
C PRO A 349 -34.27 18.42 -21.98
N GLY A 350 -33.47 17.46 -21.52
CA GLY A 350 -32.14 17.15 -22.09
C GLY A 350 -31.03 18.16 -21.75
N SER A 351 -31.33 19.26 -21.07
CA SER A 351 -30.31 20.25 -20.71
C SER A 351 -29.34 19.72 -19.65
N VAL A 352 -28.08 20.16 -19.75
CA VAL A 352 -27.02 19.81 -18.80
C VAL A 352 -27.11 20.73 -17.59
N VAL A 353 -27.18 20.14 -16.40
CA VAL A 353 -27.14 20.83 -15.12
C VAL A 353 -25.81 20.51 -14.43
N ARG A 354 -25.10 21.53 -13.95
CA ARG A 354 -23.80 21.38 -13.30
C ARG A 354 -23.86 21.84 -11.86
N LEU A 355 -23.25 21.08 -10.96
CA LEU A 355 -23.18 21.37 -9.54
C LEU A 355 -21.73 21.53 -9.10
N ARG A 356 -21.47 22.51 -8.23
CA ARG A 356 -20.16 22.74 -7.60
C ARG A 356 -20.31 23.03 -6.11
N LEU A 357 -19.33 22.59 -5.33
CA LEU A 357 -19.20 22.91 -3.91
C LEU A 357 -17.73 23.15 -3.55
N GLY A 358 -17.43 24.27 -2.92
CA GLY A 358 -16.11 24.53 -2.34
C GLY A 358 -15.95 23.81 -1.01
N LEU A 359 -14.88 23.04 -0.86
CA LEU A 359 -14.55 22.28 0.35
C LEU A 359 -13.16 22.66 0.85
N VAL A 360 -12.97 22.58 2.17
CA VAL A 360 -11.66 22.66 2.82
C VAL A 360 -11.44 21.41 3.68
N THR A 361 -10.23 20.87 3.67
CA THR A 361 -9.86 19.69 4.46
C THR A 361 -9.28 20.07 5.83
N ASN A 362 -9.05 19.07 6.67
CA ASN A 362 -8.37 19.22 7.96
C ASN A 362 -6.91 19.69 7.85
N THR A 363 -6.32 19.75 6.66
CA THR A 363 -4.96 20.26 6.42
C THR A 363 -4.97 21.69 5.87
N GLY A 364 -6.16 22.28 5.69
CA GLY A 364 -6.34 23.58 5.04
C GLY A 364 -6.34 23.51 3.51
N ARG A 365 -6.19 22.31 2.91
CA ARG A 365 -6.27 22.12 1.46
C ARG A 365 -7.69 22.41 0.96
N ARG A 366 -7.80 23.23 -0.08
CA ARG A 366 -9.07 23.55 -0.73
C ARG A 366 -9.24 22.70 -1.99
N PHE A 367 -10.46 22.25 -2.25
CA PHE A 367 -10.84 21.59 -3.50
C PHE A 367 -12.30 21.87 -3.85
N THR A 368 -12.70 21.57 -5.07
CA THR A 368 -14.09 21.73 -5.53
C THR A 368 -14.68 20.38 -5.84
N TYR A 369 -15.75 19.99 -5.15
CA TYR A 369 -16.59 18.87 -5.57
C TYR A 369 -17.47 19.29 -6.74
N ARG A 370 -17.49 18.50 -7.80
CA ARG A 370 -18.27 18.75 -9.02
C ARG A 370 -19.09 17.52 -9.36
N ASP A 371 -20.27 17.75 -9.92
CA ASP A 371 -21.10 16.73 -10.55
C ASP A 371 -21.90 17.35 -11.70
N THR A 372 -22.25 16.52 -12.68
CA THR A 372 -23.01 16.91 -13.86
C THR A 372 -24.10 15.88 -14.13
N VAL A 373 -25.32 16.35 -14.34
CA VAL A 373 -26.47 15.52 -14.74
C VAL A 373 -27.18 16.12 -15.93
N GLN A 374 -27.93 15.30 -16.66
CA GLN A 374 -28.86 15.75 -17.69
C GLN A 374 -30.29 15.69 -17.16
N ALA A 375 -31.08 16.72 -17.46
CA ALA A 375 -32.51 16.71 -17.18
C ALA A 375 -33.22 15.69 -18.07
N GLY A 376 -34.16 14.93 -17.49
CA GLY A 376 -34.98 13.96 -18.20
C GLY A 376 -35.93 14.60 -19.22
N GLY A 377 -36.65 13.76 -19.98
CA GLY A 377 -37.63 14.21 -20.98
C GLY A 377 -38.79 15.04 -20.39
N ASP A 378 -39.09 14.86 -19.11
CA ASP A 378 -40.08 15.63 -18.35
C ASP A 378 -39.51 16.92 -17.72
N GLY A 379 -38.25 17.22 -18.02
CA GLY A 379 -37.49 18.34 -17.49
C GLY A 379 -37.01 18.16 -16.05
N ARG A 380 -37.22 17.02 -15.39
CA ARG A 380 -36.75 16.80 -14.02
C ARG A 380 -35.27 16.41 -13.99
N PHE A 381 -34.54 16.90 -13.01
CA PHE A 381 -33.18 16.42 -12.71
C PHE A 381 -33.03 16.13 -11.21
N VAL A 382 -32.11 15.23 -10.88
CA VAL A 382 -31.78 14.86 -9.51
C VAL A 382 -30.27 14.74 -9.35
N PHE A 383 -29.71 15.47 -8.39
CA PHE A 383 -28.39 15.17 -7.86
C PHE A 383 -28.53 14.37 -6.57
N VAL A 384 -27.60 13.45 -6.33
CA VAL A 384 -27.38 12.87 -5.01
C VAL A 384 -26.04 13.39 -4.53
N VAL A 385 -26.01 14.08 -3.39
CA VAL A 385 -24.80 14.77 -2.93
C VAL A 385 -24.37 14.30 -1.53
N PRO A 386 -23.07 14.09 -1.30
CA PRO A 386 -22.61 13.47 -0.06
C PRO A 386 -22.20 14.48 1.02
N TYR A 387 -22.11 15.78 0.70
CA TYR A 387 -21.63 16.78 1.65
C TYR A 387 -22.78 17.68 2.14
N PRO A 388 -22.88 17.93 3.45
CA PRO A 388 -23.73 19.01 3.96
C PRO A 388 -23.08 20.37 3.68
N THR A 389 -23.87 21.42 3.83
CA THR A 389 -23.41 22.81 3.91
C THR A 389 -23.79 23.41 5.26
N GLY A 390 -23.20 24.56 5.60
CA GLY A 390 -23.32 25.17 6.92
C GLY A 390 -22.40 24.52 7.97
N THR A 391 -22.74 24.71 9.25
CA THR A 391 -21.91 24.25 10.38
C THR A 391 -21.95 22.73 10.51
N THR A 392 -20.78 22.10 10.47
CA THR A 392 -20.61 20.65 10.68
C THR A 392 -19.53 20.42 11.74
N HIS A 393 -19.57 19.27 12.41
CA HIS A 393 -18.49 18.85 13.33
C HIS A 393 -17.34 18.14 12.59
N TYR A 394 -17.47 17.89 11.28
CA TYR A 394 -16.46 17.21 10.49
C TYR A 394 -15.31 18.16 10.12
N PRO A 395 -14.04 17.71 10.21
CA PRO A 395 -12.90 18.53 9.83
C PRO A 395 -12.90 18.93 8.36
N VAL A 396 -13.39 18.06 7.48
CA VAL A 396 -13.63 18.37 6.07
C VAL A 396 -15.03 18.95 5.94
N HIS A 397 -15.15 20.18 5.46
CA HIS A 397 -16.43 20.88 5.43
C HIS A 397 -16.55 21.85 4.25
N ALA A 398 -17.80 22.18 3.93
CA ALA A 398 -18.15 23.14 2.90
C ALA A 398 -17.77 24.57 3.31
N THR A 399 -17.20 25.32 2.38
CA THR A 399 -16.92 26.76 2.56
C THR A 399 -17.90 27.64 1.81
N THR A 400 -18.78 27.05 0.99
CA THR A 400 -19.80 27.74 0.19
C THR A 400 -21.10 26.92 0.19
N PRO A 401 -22.24 27.52 -0.16
CA PRO A 401 -23.42 26.76 -0.58
C PRO A 401 -23.12 25.94 -1.85
N TYR A 402 -24.01 25.02 -2.21
CA TYR A 402 -23.97 24.38 -3.53
C TYR A 402 -24.29 25.41 -4.60
N ARG A 403 -23.41 25.57 -5.60
CA ARG A 403 -23.66 26.33 -6.83
C ARG A 403 -24.20 25.40 -7.90
N ILE A 404 -25.44 25.61 -8.32
CA ILE A 404 -26.12 24.81 -9.34
C ILE A 404 -26.36 25.70 -10.56
N LYS A 405 -25.79 25.33 -11.71
CA LYS A 405 -25.89 26.07 -12.96
C LYS A 405 -26.80 25.35 -13.96
N ILE A 406 -27.85 26.06 -14.40
CA ILE A 406 -28.81 25.61 -15.41
C ILE A 406 -28.83 26.65 -16.53
N GLY A 407 -28.23 26.32 -17.67
CA GLY A 407 -28.01 27.30 -18.75
C GLY A 407 -27.19 28.50 -18.25
N GLY A 408 -27.74 29.71 -18.38
CA GLY A 408 -27.13 30.96 -17.88
C GLY A 408 -27.40 31.29 -16.42
N LYS A 409 -28.29 30.54 -15.74
CA LYS A 409 -28.72 30.83 -14.37
C LYS A 409 -27.90 30.06 -13.34
N VAL A 410 -27.65 30.67 -12.19
CA VAL A 410 -26.93 30.08 -11.06
C VAL A 410 -27.78 30.16 -9.80
N TYR A 411 -27.85 29.05 -9.08
CA TYR A 411 -28.60 28.91 -7.84
C TYR A 411 -27.66 28.54 -6.69
N HIS A 412 -27.86 29.15 -5.53
CA HIS A 412 -27.18 28.79 -4.28
C HIS A 412 -28.13 28.01 -3.38
N LEU A 413 -27.76 26.79 -3.01
CA LEU A 413 -28.58 25.91 -2.18
C LEU A 413 -27.81 25.38 -0.96
N GLU A 414 -28.44 25.49 0.20
CA GLU A 414 -27.98 24.88 1.44
C GLU A 414 -28.55 23.45 1.57
N VAL A 415 -27.72 22.52 2.04
CA VAL A 415 -28.06 21.11 2.22
C VAL A 415 -27.74 20.71 3.68
N PRO A 416 -28.75 20.38 4.50
CA PRO A 416 -28.51 20.01 5.89
C PRO A 416 -27.92 18.61 6.02
N GLU A 417 -27.11 18.39 7.06
CA GLU A 417 -26.52 17.09 7.42
C GLU A 417 -27.56 15.97 7.55
N SER A 418 -28.73 16.29 8.11
CA SER A 418 -29.82 15.32 8.26
C SER A 418 -30.32 14.77 6.92
N ALA A 419 -30.32 15.59 5.86
CA ALA A 419 -30.68 15.14 4.52
C ALA A 419 -29.61 14.24 3.91
N VAL A 420 -28.33 14.53 4.16
CA VAL A 420 -27.21 13.71 3.69
C VAL A 420 -27.22 12.32 4.32
N VAL A 421 -27.39 12.24 5.64
CA VAL A 421 -27.36 10.96 6.36
C VAL A 421 -28.59 10.12 6.06
N LYS A 422 -29.78 10.73 5.95
CA LYS A 422 -31.06 10.01 5.78
C LYS A 422 -31.51 9.86 4.33
N GLY A 423 -30.82 10.46 3.37
CA GLY A 423 -31.24 10.47 1.96
C GLY A 423 -32.42 11.40 1.68
N GLY A 424 -32.54 12.48 2.45
CA GLY A 424 -33.65 13.43 2.37
C GLY A 424 -33.66 14.24 1.07
N GLU A 425 -34.86 14.66 0.67
CA GLU A 425 -35.06 15.52 -0.51
C GLU A 425 -34.84 17.00 -0.16
N VAL A 426 -34.13 17.71 -1.03
CA VAL A 426 -33.85 19.15 -0.92
C VAL A 426 -34.25 19.81 -2.25
N PRO A 427 -35.46 20.38 -2.35
CA PRO A 427 -35.93 21.02 -3.58
C PRO A 427 -35.10 22.25 -3.94
N LEU A 428 -34.78 22.44 -5.23
CA LEU A 428 -34.12 23.65 -5.73
C LEU A 428 -34.98 24.91 -5.51
N SER A 429 -36.29 24.79 -5.30
CA SER A 429 -37.14 25.92 -4.91
C SER A 429 -36.71 26.59 -3.60
N ASN A 430 -35.89 25.91 -2.78
CA ASN A 430 -35.34 26.45 -1.55
C ASN A 430 -34.02 27.21 -1.77
N SER A 431 -33.59 27.38 -3.03
CA SER A 431 -32.39 28.11 -3.42
C SER A 431 -32.68 29.59 -3.68
N PHE A 432 -31.61 30.37 -3.76
CA PHE A 432 -31.65 31.76 -4.23
C PHE A 432 -30.94 31.84 -5.59
N GLU A 433 -31.58 32.45 -6.59
CA GLU A 433 -30.95 32.75 -7.88
C GLU A 433 -29.97 33.91 -7.70
N VAL A 434 -28.75 33.75 -8.23
CA VAL A 434 -27.67 34.74 -8.10
C VAL A 434 -27.18 35.11 -9.50
N ILE A 435 -26.88 36.40 -9.70
CA ILE A 435 -26.21 36.88 -10.91
C ILE A 435 -24.79 36.30 -10.91
N ASP A 436 -24.43 35.55 -11.98
CA ASP A 436 -23.10 34.94 -12.15
C ASP A 436 -22.07 36.07 -12.37
N LEU A 437 -21.58 36.66 -11.28
CA LEU A 437 -20.47 37.61 -11.34
C LEU A 437 -19.21 36.82 -11.75
N PRO A 438 -18.45 37.29 -12.76
CA PRO A 438 -17.21 36.63 -13.14
C PRO A 438 -16.28 36.54 -11.92
N GLU A 439 -15.78 35.33 -11.64
CA GLU A 439 -14.83 35.09 -10.55
C GLU A 439 -13.62 36.01 -10.74
N GLY A 440 -13.42 36.94 -9.80
CA GLY A 440 -12.35 37.94 -9.84
C GLY A 440 -10.97 37.30 -9.90
N HIS A 441 -10.12 37.90 -10.73
CA HIS A 441 -8.71 37.57 -10.95
C HIS A 441 -7.85 37.61 -9.69
#